data_AF-G0XP41-F1
#
_entry.id   AF-G0XP41-F1
#
_cell.length_a   1.000
_cell.length_b   1.000
_cell.length_c   1.000
_cell.angle_alpha   90.00
_cell.angle_beta   90.00
_cell.angle_gamma   90.00
#
_symmetry.space_group_name_H-M   'P 1'
#
loop_
_entity.id
_entity.type
_entity.pdbx_description
1 polymer ?
#
loop_
_entity_poly.entity_id
_entity_poly.type
_entity_poly.pdbx_seq_one_letter_code
_entity_poly.pdbx_strand_id
1 'polypeptide(L)'
;EVKYPDGNMEELSPERDFKVDVDESSLILSSKRWINNNNALRIFEGEKQTFKDFNIEVQKKVNQVNVLTQKMNTIDGIVNDLAIQTEDVGRKLEQIDLSKVEGLDPQTRKYLQDIQTQLTSDTLTLQLDDTRVDDTRGYDSSISFKGNDGALVGWITREVIGDLKGLSIATKNQSGSLVNSVKLYDNMDVYIQGQCFIRGTDTSIFDEIKRQLKPYILGLPQGRTMVRSANLREKASIGDIITGDKIDYWAYPSENGSGYISASATQAHTMAVSAEDARKRWRIMGITRSYYYTGYWLQEVINFDD
;
A
#
# COMPACT_ATOMS: atom_id res chain seq x y z
N GLU A 1 78.86 25.78 -59.45
CA GLU A 1 79.49 25.22 -60.66
C GLU A 1 78.43 24.52 -61.50
N VAL A 2 78.62 24.45 -62.82
CA VAL A 2 77.78 23.65 -63.73
C VAL A 2 78.66 22.67 -64.47
N LYS A 3 78.21 21.41 -64.56
CA LYS A 3 78.90 20.35 -65.28
C LYS A 3 78.22 20.13 -66.62
N TYR A 4 78.99 20.25 -67.70
CA TYR A 4 78.53 20.01 -69.05
C TYR A 4 78.47 18.50 -69.35
N PRO A 5 77.66 18.08 -70.34
CA PRO A 5 77.56 16.67 -70.75
C PRO A 5 78.89 16.05 -71.20
N ASP A 6 79.83 16.88 -71.66
CA ASP A 6 81.18 16.48 -72.06
C ASP A 6 82.16 16.30 -70.87
N GLY A 7 81.68 16.51 -69.64
CA GLY A 7 82.44 16.34 -68.41
C GLY A 7 83.20 17.59 -67.94
N ASN A 8 83.24 18.66 -68.74
CA ASN A 8 83.87 19.92 -68.34
C ASN A 8 83.04 20.61 -67.24
N MET A 9 83.72 21.26 -66.29
CA MET A 9 83.07 22.03 -65.22
C MET A 9 83.38 23.51 -65.40
N GLU A 10 82.34 24.33 -65.28
CA GLU A 10 82.47 25.79 -65.25
C GLU A 10 82.03 26.33 -63.89
N GLU A 11 82.88 27.18 -63.32
CA GLU A 11 82.59 27.87 -62.08
C GLU A 11 81.65 29.05 -62.36
N LEU A 12 80.50 29.04 -61.67
CA LEU A 12 79.54 30.14 -61.78
C LEU A 12 79.98 31.28 -60.89
N SER A 13 79.90 32.51 -61.38
CA SER A 13 80.22 33.70 -60.58
C SER A 13 78.95 34.17 -59.86
N PRO A 14 78.95 34.27 -58.51
CA PRO A 14 77.81 34.74 -57.73
C PRO A 14 77.27 36.10 -58.19
N GLU A 15 78.16 37.03 -58.54
CA GLU A 15 77.81 38.41 -58.89
C GLU A 15 77.26 38.56 -60.32
N ARG A 16 77.63 37.65 -61.22
CA ARG A 16 77.25 37.71 -62.64
C ARG A 16 76.07 36.81 -62.97
N ASP A 17 76.08 35.60 -62.44
CA ASP A 17 75.20 34.53 -62.91
C ASP A 17 73.95 34.36 -62.03
N PHE A 18 73.95 34.97 -60.84
CA PHE A 18 72.81 34.96 -59.93
C PHE A 18 72.27 36.36 -59.67
N LYS A 19 70.95 36.42 -59.47
CA LYS A 19 70.25 37.62 -59.00
C LYS A 19 69.43 37.23 -57.77
N VAL A 20 69.50 38.06 -56.74
CA VAL A 20 68.57 37.98 -55.61
C VAL A 20 67.34 38.78 -55.99
N ASP A 21 66.19 38.11 -56.01
CA ASP A 21 64.91 38.80 -56.01
C ASP A 21 64.52 39.08 -54.56
N VAL A 22 64.56 40.35 -54.17
CA VAL A 22 64.33 40.79 -52.79
C VAL A 22 62.86 40.65 -52.42
N ASP A 23 61.95 40.94 -53.36
CA ASP A 23 60.50 40.87 -53.16
C ASP A 23 60.04 39.40 -53.05
N GLU A 24 60.67 38.52 -53.83
CA GLU A 24 60.39 37.10 -53.76
C GLU A 24 61.24 36.35 -52.73
N SER A 25 62.28 36.98 -52.18
CA SER A 25 63.31 36.37 -51.31
C SER A 25 63.89 35.09 -51.90
N SER A 26 64.20 35.13 -53.20
CA SER A 26 64.69 33.97 -53.94
C SER A 26 66.03 34.24 -54.62
N LEU A 27 66.88 33.21 -54.70
CA LEU A 27 68.09 33.23 -55.51
C LEU A 27 67.77 32.65 -56.89
N ILE A 28 67.90 33.48 -57.91
CA ILE A 28 67.58 33.16 -59.30
C ILE A 28 68.87 33.07 -60.10
N LEU A 29 69.09 31.96 -60.80
CA LEU A 29 70.13 31.89 -61.83
C LEU A 29 69.63 32.67 -63.06
N SER A 30 70.27 33.79 -63.38
CA SER A 30 69.80 34.78 -64.38
C SER A 30 70.63 34.80 -65.66
N SER A 31 71.64 33.94 -65.75
CA SER A 31 72.60 33.94 -66.84
C SER A 31 71.94 33.54 -68.18
N LYS A 32 71.94 34.48 -69.15
CA LYS A 32 71.32 34.34 -70.48
C LYS A 32 71.82 33.13 -71.28
N ARG A 33 72.99 32.59 -70.94
CA ARG A 33 73.58 31.42 -71.59
C ARG A 33 72.89 30.09 -71.22
N TRP A 34 72.13 30.08 -70.12
CA TRP A 34 71.58 28.85 -69.52
C TRP A 34 70.05 28.80 -69.53
N ILE A 35 69.38 29.88 -69.94
CA ILE A 35 67.92 29.99 -70.00
C ILE A 35 67.50 30.03 -71.47
N ASN A 36 67.16 28.88 -72.05
CA ASN A 36 66.42 28.85 -73.32
C ASN A 36 64.92 28.98 -73.00
N ASN A 37 64.33 30.09 -73.44
CA ASN A 37 62.89 30.41 -73.37
C ASN A 37 62.27 30.36 -71.96
N ASN A 38 62.33 31.49 -71.25
CA ASN A 38 61.49 31.88 -70.11
C ASN A 38 61.49 31.02 -68.82
N ASN A 39 62.35 30.00 -68.69
CA ASN A 39 62.46 29.23 -67.45
C ASN A 39 63.71 29.64 -66.64
N ALA A 40 63.57 30.61 -65.74
CA ALA A 40 64.58 30.88 -64.72
C ALA A 40 64.59 29.73 -63.69
N LEU A 41 65.77 29.18 -63.37
CA LEU A 41 65.93 28.16 -62.33
C LEU A 41 65.94 28.85 -60.95
N ARG A 42 64.88 28.64 -60.16
CA ARG A 42 64.79 29.11 -58.76
C ARG A 42 65.44 28.08 -57.84
N ILE A 43 66.44 28.51 -57.07
CA ILE A 43 67.35 27.57 -56.38
C ILE A 43 67.03 27.43 -54.88
N PHE A 44 66.39 28.44 -54.26
CA PHE A 44 65.98 28.38 -52.86
C PHE A 44 64.63 29.09 -52.62
N GLU A 45 63.64 28.35 -52.07
CA GLU A 45 62.34 28.87 -51.57
C GLU A 45 62.03 28.41 -50.12
N GLY A 46 63.00 27.80 -49.41
CA GLY A 46 62.78 26.96 -48.22
C GLY A 46 61.89 27.57 -47.12
N GLU A 47 62.24 28.74 -46.56
CA GLU A 47 61.49 29.37 -45.45
C GLU A 47 60.10 29.89 -45.88
N LYS A 48 59.93 30.27 -47.15
CA LYS A 48 58.65 30.78 -47.68
C LYS A 48 57.69 29.64 -47.98
N GLN A 49 58.20 28.46 -48.36
CA GLN A 49 57.40 27.26 -48.60
C GLN A 49 56.90 26.67 -47.28
N THR A 50 57.75 26.57 -46.25
CA THR A 50 57.32 26.17 -44.91
C THR A 50 56.33 27.15 -44.28
N PHE A 51 56.48 28.47 -44.50
CA PHE A 51 55.51 29.46 -44.06
C PHE A 51 54.15 29.33 -44.78
N LYS A 52 54.15 29.05 -46.09
CA LYS A 52 52.92 28.77 -46.85
C LYS A 52 52.21 27.53 -46.31
N ASP A 53 52.95 26.45 -46.07
CA ASP A 53 52.39 25.19 -45.55
C ASP A 53 51.84 25.37 -44.13
N PHE A 54 52.58 26.08 -43.27
CA PHE A 54 52.12 26.45 -41.92
C PHE A 54 50.84 27.29 -41.97
N ASN A 55 50.78 28.28 -42.86
CA ASN A 55 49.60 29.14 -43.00
C ASN A 55 48.37 28.36 -43.51
N ILE A 56 48.56 27.42 -44.44
CA ILE A 56 47.49 26.51 -44.90
C ILE A 56 46.96 25.66 -43.74
N GLU A 57 47.86 25.12 -42.91
CA GLU A 57 47.47 24.30 -41.77
C GLU A 57 46.76 25.10 -40.67
N VAL A 58 47.22 26.31 -40.38
CA VAL A 58 46.53 27.26 -39.48
C VAL A 58 45.13 27.57 -40.01
N GLN A 59 45.00 27.89 -41.30
CA GLN A 59 43.70 28.19 -41.90
C GLN A 59 42.73 27.00 -41.82
N LYS A 60 43.24 25.77 -41.99
CA LYS A 60 42.45 24.54 -41.83
C LYS A 60 41.94 24.39 -40.40
N LYS A 61 42.77 24.67 -39.39
CA LYS A 61 42.38 24.66 -37.97
C LYS A 61 41.36 25.76 -37.63
N VAL A 62 41.54 26.97 -38.17
CA VAL A 62 40.57 28.07 -38.02
C VAL A 62 39.20 27.68 -38.59
N ASN A 63 39.18 27.06 -39.79
CA ASN A 63 37.93 26.58 -40.38
C ASN A 63 37.26 25.50 -39.53
N GLN A 64 38.04 24.58 -38.94
CA GLN A 64 37.51 23.56 -38.01
C GLN A 64 36.91 24.19 -36.75
N VAL A 65 37.58 25.19 -36.16
CA VAL A 65 37.07 25.93 -35.00
C VAL A 65 35.77 26.64 -35.34
N ASN A 66 35.66 27.29 -36.50
CA ASN A 66 34.43 27.94 -36.94
C ASN A 66 33.25 26.96 -37.06
N VAL A 67 33.49 25.77 -37.61
CA VAL A 67 32.47 24.71 -37.70
C VAL A 67 32.07 24.22 -36.30
N LEU A 68 33.03 24.07 -35.39
CA LEU A 68 32.74 23.68 -34.00
C LEU A 68 31.93 24.75 -33.26
N THR A 69 32.28 26.03 -33.42
CA THR A 69 31.52 27.15 -32.87
C THR A 69 30.08 27.16 -33.37
N GLN A 70 29.86 26.93 -34.66
CA GLN A 70 28.52 26.87 -35.23
C GLN A 70 27.70 25.70 -34.68
N LYS A 71 28.33 24.52 -34.54
CA LYS A 71 27.71 23.36 -33.90
C LYS A 71 27.37 23.63 -32.44
N MET A 72 28.26 24.31 -31.72
CA MET A 72 28.04 24.66 -30.31
C MET A 72 26.85 25.62 -30.16
N ASN A 73 26.76 26.65 -31.01
CA ASN A 73 25.60 27.55 -31.03
C ASN A 73 24.28 26.83 -31.33
N THR A 74 24.32 25.78 -32.18
CA THR A 74 23.14 24.96 -32.47
C THR A 74 22.75 24.10 -31.27
N ILE A 75 23.74 23.50 -30.59
CA ILE A 75 23.51 22.73 -29.36
C ILE A 75 22.93 23.62 -28.26
N ASP A 76 23.45 24.84 -28.09
CA ASP A 76 22.94 25.79 -27.09
C ASP A 76 21.47 26.15 -27.37
N GLY A 77 21.09 26.33 -28.64
CA GLY A 77 19.69 26.53 -29.04
C GLY A 77 18.81 25.34 -28.66
N ILE A 78 19.25 24.11 -28.96
CA ILE A 78 18.51 22.88 -28.61
C ILE A 78 18.36 22.73 -27.09
N VAL A 79 19.41 23.01 -26.32
CA VAL A 79 19.38 22.92 -24.85
C VAL A 79 18.38 23.91 -24.25
N ASN A 80 18.32 25.14 -24.79
CA ASN A 80 17.35 26.14 -24.35
C ASN A 80 15.91 25.71 -24.68
N ASP A 81 15.67 25.17 -25.87
CA ASP A 81 14.34 24.66 -26.25
C ASP A 81 13.91 23.50 -25.34
N LEU A 82 14.83 22.59 -25.01
CA LEU A 82 14.57 21.48 -24.08
C LEU A 82 14.25 21.98 -22.65
N ALA A 83 14.95 23.02 -22.19
CA ALA A 83 14.67 23.61 -20.88
C ALA A 83 13.25 24.18 -20.81
N ILE A 84 12.83 24.93 -21.83
CA ILE A 84 11.47 25.49 -21.94
C ILE A 84 10.42 24.37 -21.98
N GLN A 85 10.66 23.31 -22.78
CA GLN A 85 9.73 22.18 -22.86
C GLN A 85 9.63 21.42 -21.54
N THR A 86 10.74 21.27 -20.82
CA THR A 86 10.77 20.60 -19.51
C THR A 86 9.96 21.37 -18.47
N GLU A 87 10.08 22.70 -18.45
CA GLU A 87 9.29 23.57 -17.58
C GLU A 87 7.79 23.49 -17.92
N ASP A 88 7.43 23.48 -19.21
CA ASP A 88 6.03 23.34 -19.64
C ASP A 88 5.43 21.98 -19.24
N VAL A 89 6.19 20.89 -19.35
CA VAL A 89 5.79 19.57 -18.87
C VAL A 89 5.61 19.58 -17.34
N GLY A 90 6.52 20.21 -16.60
CA GLY A 90 6.42 20.36 -15.14
C GLY A 90 5.12 21.06 -14.72
N ARG A 91 4.81 22.20 -15.34
CA ARG A 91 3.55 22.93 -15.09
C ARG A 91 2.31 22.12 -15.45
N LYS A 92 2.33 21.38 -16.56
CA LYS A 92 1.21 20.51 -16.95
C LYS A 92 1.00 19.36 -15.97
N LEU A 93 2.07 18.78 -15.43
CA LEU A 93 1.99 17.75 -14.40
C LEU A 93 1.41 18.29 -13.08
N GLU A 94 1.84 19.47 -12.64
CA GLU A 94 1.26 20.14 -11.46
C GLU A 94 -0.24 20.45 -11.65
N GLN A 95 -0.65 20.87 -12.85
CA GLN A 95 -2.07 21.08 -13.18
C GLN A 95 -2.87 19.78 -13.23
N ILE A 96 -2.30 18.65 -13.68
CA ILE A 96 -2.98 17.35 -13.65
C ILE A 96 -3.21 16.88 -12.21
N ASP A 97 -2.28 17.18 -11.30
CA ASP A 97 -2.44 16.83 -9.88
C ASP A 97 -3.54 17.68 -9.20
N LEU A 98 -3.57 18.99 -9.47
CA LEU A 98 -4.59 19.90 -8.94
C LEU A 98 -5.98 19.71 -9.57
N SER A 99 -6.06 19.48 -10.87
CA SER A 99 -7.34 19.31 -11.60
C SER A 99 -8.11 18.05 -11.18
N LYS A 100 -7.44 17.05 -10.62
CA LYS A 100 -8.09 15.87 -10.02
C LYS A 100 -8.73 16.16 -8.67
N VAL A 101 -8.35 17.24 -7.99
CA VAL A 101 -8.84 17.59 -6.65
C VAL A 101 -9.91 18.69 -6.71
N GLU A 102 -9.78 19.67 -7.61
CA GLU A 102 -10.64 20.86 -7.65
C GLU A 102 -12.05 20.61 -8.24
N GLY A 103 -12.22 19.63 -9.13
CA GLY A 103 -13.53 19.26 -9.70
C GLY A 103 -14.37 18.31 -8.83
N LEU A 104 -13.81 17.82 -7.72
CA LEU A 104 -14.50 16.92 -6.81
C LEU A 104 -15.32 17.71 -5.80
N ASP A 105 -16.54 17.24 -5.56
CA ASP A 105 -17.35 17.77 -4.47
C ASP A 105 -16.62 17.56 -3.12
N PRO A 106 -16.92 18.39 -2.10
CA PRO A 106 -16.21 18.36 -0.83
C PRO A 106 -16.20 16.99 -0.14
N GLN A 107 -17.24 16.18 -0.34
CA GLN A 107 -17.36 14.87 0.27
C GLN A 107 -16.43 13.86 -0.41
N THR A 108 -16.38 13.86 -1.74
CA THR A 108 -15.45 12.99 -2.49
C THR A 108 -13.99 13.36 -2.23
N ARG A 109 -13.67 14.65 -2.12
CA ARG A 109 -12.33 15.11 -1.73
C ARG A 109 -11.94 14.62 -0.34
N LYS A 110 -12.86 14.71 0.63
CA LYS A 110 -12.66 14.20 1.99
C LYS A 110 -12.43 12.69 2.00
N TYR A 111 -13.24 11.92 1.28
CA TYR A 111 -13.06 10.47 1.17
C TYR A 111 -11.69 10.10 0.60
N LEU A 112 -11.24 10.78 -0.46
CA LEU A 112 -9.92 10.51 -1.03
C LEU A 112 -8.79 10.93 -0.09
N GLN A 113 -8.92 12.04 0.65
CA GLN A 113 -7.95 12.44 1.68
C GLN A 113 -7.90 11.42 2.83
N ASP A 114 -9.04 10.88 3.26
CA ASP A 114 -9.12 9.86 4.31
C ASP A 114 -8.46 8.55 3.83
N ILE A 115 -8.73 8.12 2.59
CA ILE A 115 -8.07 6.95 1.98
C ILE A 115 -6.57 7.17 1.83
N GLN A 116 -6.15 8.33 1.32
CA GLN A 116 -4.74 8.68 1.18
C GLN A 116 -4.05 8.66 2.54
N THR A 117 -4.66 9.25 3.56
CA THR A 117 -4.15 9.27 4.94
C THR A 117 -4.04 7.86 5.51
N GLN A 118 -5.03 6.99 5.26
CA GLN A 118 -4.98 5.59 5.70
C GLN A 118 -3.86 4.82 4.99
N LEU A 119 -3.69 5.01 3.67
CA LEU A 119 -2.62 4.39 2.88
C LEU A 119 -1.22 4.91 3.23
N THR A 120 -1.08 6.19 3.61
CA THR A 120 0.20 6.78 4.03
C THR A 120 0.50 6.61 5.51
N SER A 121 -0.45 6.20 6.35
CA SER A 121 -0.28 6.10 7.81
C SER A 121 0.65 4.97 8.30
N ASP A 122 1.44 4.33 7.44
CA ASP A 122 2.28 3.15 7.73
C ASP A 122 1.54 1.91 8.29
N THR A 123 0.26 2.02 8.65
CA THR A 123 -0.53 0.94 9.28
C THR A 123 -1.09 -0.08 8.30
N LEU A 124 -1.28 0.28 7.04
CA LEU A 124 -1.79 -0.60 5.99
C LEU A 124 -0.83 -0.59 4.79
N THR A 125 -0.21 -1.73 4.48
CA THR A 125 0.67 -1.87 3.32
C THR A 125 0.12 -2.91 2.35
N LEU A 126 -0.10 -2.52 1.09
CA LEU A 126 -0.38 -3.45 -0.02
C LEU A 126 0.95 -3.94 -0.57
N GLN A 127 1.24 -5.23 -0.42
CA GLN A 127 2.46 -5.84 -0.93
C GLN A 127 2.11 -6.69 -2.16
N LEU A 128 2.50 -6.20 -3.34
CA LEU A 128 2.58 -6.98 -4.56
C LEU A 128 3.99 -7.56 -4.61
N ASP A 129 4.13 -8.88 -4.51
CA ASP A 129 5.44 -9.51 -4.65
C ASP A 129 5.76 -9.65 -6.14
N ASP A 130 6.30 -8.58 -6.73
CA ASP A 130 6.86 -8.60 -8.09
C ASP A 130 8.34 -9.01 -8.06
N THR A 131 8.84 -9.52 -6.92
CA THR A 131 10.23 -9.88 -6.73
C THR A 131 10.48 -11.39 -6.86
N ARG A 132 10.77 -11.79 -8.10
CA ARG A 132 11.77 -12.79 -8.54
C ARG A 132 11.27 -14.07 -9.21
N VAL A 133 11.90 -14.30 -10.36
CA VAL A 133 11.80 -15.44 -11.30
C VAL A 133 12.36 -16.76 -10.73
N ASP A 134 12.91 -16.79 -9.51
CA ASP A 134 13.73 -17.93 -9.07
C ASP A 134 13.63 -18.30 -7.58
N ASP A 135 12.68 -17.75 -6.82
CA ASP A 135 12.43 -18.19 -5.44
C ASP A 135 11.10 -18.97 -5.37
N THR A 136 11.19 -20.28 -5.20
CA THR A 136 10.06 -21.19 -4.97
C THR A 136 9.26 -20.92 -3.69
N ARG A 137 9.57 -19.84 -2.95
CA ARG A 137 8.86 -19.38 -1.74
C ARG A 137 7.94 -18.20 -2.04
N GLY A 138 7.26 -18.23 -3.20
CA GLY A 138 6.33 -17.18 -3.63
C GLY A 138 5.36 -16.78 -2.53
N TYR A 139 5.55 -15.59 -1.95
CA TYR A 139 4.58 -15.01 -1.06
C TYR A 139 3.47 -14.43 -1.92
N ASP A 140 2.27 -14.98 -1.79
CA ASP A 140 1.09 -14.44 -2.45
C ASP A 140 0.87 -12.97 -2.04
N SER A 141 0.32 -12.17 -2.96
CA SER A 141 -0.04 -10.77 -2.69
C SER A 141 -0.81 -10.66 -1.37
N SER A 142 -0.34 -9.76 -0.50
CA SER A 142 -0.87 -9.65 0.86
C SER A 142 -1.11 -8.20 1.28
N ILE A 143 -2.05 -8.05 2.21
CA ILE A 143 -2.36 -6.80 2.90
C ILE A 143 -1.83 -6.94 4.32
N SER A 144 -0.82 -6.15 4.67
CA SER A 144 -0.22 -6.16 6.01
C SER A 144 -0.82 -5.08 6.90
N PHE A 145 -1.13 -5.43 8.14
CA PHE A 145 -1.58 -4.52 9.19
C PHE A 145 -0.44 -4.31 10.18
N LYS A 146 -0.02 -3.06 10.40
CA LYS A 146 1.01 -2.70 11.39
C LYS A 146 0.40 -1.98 12.59
N GLY A 147 0.95 -2.27 13.76
CA GLY A 147 0.62 -1.57 15.00
C GLY A 147 1.26 -0.18 15.04
N ASN A 148 0.95 0.58 16.10
CA ASN A 148 1.48 1.93 16.32
C ASN A 148 3.01 1.96 16.47
N ASP A 149 3.62 0.83 16.79
CA ASP A 149 5.07 0.62 16.88
C ASP A 149 5.69 0.20 15.53
N GLY A 150 4.90 0.15 14.46
CA GLY A 150 5.31 -0.33 13.14
C GLY A 150 5.47 -1.86 13.05
N ALA A 151 5.20 -2.62 14.12
CA ALA A 151 5.30 -4.06 14.08
C ALA A 151 4.10 -4.68 13.35
N LEU A 152 4.33 -5.75 12.58
CA LEU A 152 3.24 -6.50 11.93
C LEU A 152 2.30 -7.08 13.00
N VAL A 153 1.02 -6.75 12.95
CA VAL A 153 -0.02 -7.23 13.88
C VAL A 153 -1.01 -8.18 13.22
N GLY A 154 -1.08 -8.19 11.89
CA GLY A 154 -1.88 -9.12 11.12
C GLY A 154 -1.63 -9.01 9.62
N TRP A 155 -2.21 -9.93 8.85
CA TRP A 155 -2.23 -9.86 7.40
C TRP A 155 -3.50 -10.47 6.82
N ILE A 156 -3.79 -10.13 5.55
CA ILE A 156 -4.68 -10.87 4.67
C ILE A 156 -3.84 -11.35 3.50
N THR A 157 -3.85 -12.65 3.19
CA THR A 157 -3.05 -13.23 2.11
C THR A 157 -3.86 -14.25 1.33
N ARG A 158 -3.47 -14.48 0.08
CA ARG A 158 -3.89 -15.70 -0.59
C ARG A 158 -3.12 -16.88 0.01
N GLU A 159 -3.80 -18.01 0.15
CA GLU A 159 -3.21 -19.24 0.66
C GLU A 159 -3.45 -20.36 -0.33
N VAL A 160 -2.40 -21.14 -0.60
CA VAL A 160 -2.45 -22.31 -1.48
C VAL A 160 -1.98 -23.52 -0.69
N ILE A 161 -2.86 -24.52 -0.52
CA ILE A 161 -2.53 -25.80 0.12
C ILE A 161 -2.91 -26.93 -0.85
N GLY A 162 -1.90 -27.51 -1.51
CA GLY A 162 -2.15 -28.47 -2.59
C GLY A 162 -2.95 -27.82 -3.72
N ASP A 163 -4.10 -28.40 -4.05
CA ASP A 163 -5.02 -27.86 -5.08
C ASP A 163 -6.00 -26.81 -4.53
N LEU A 164 -6.10 -26.64 -3.21
CA LEU A 164 -7.02 -25.70 -2.58
C LEU A 164 -6.42 -24.29 -2.58
N LYS A 165 -7.21 -23.33 -3.06
CA LYS A 165 -6.85 -21.91 -3.05
C LYS A 165 -7.84 -21.15 -2.19
N GLY A 166 -7.35 -20.24 -1.36
CA GLY A 166 -8.22 -19.52 -0.44
C GLY A 166 -7.70 -18.15 -0.04
N LEU A 167 -8.52 -17.45 0.73
CA LEU A 167 -8.19 -16.21 1.42
C LEU A 167 -7.95 -16.52 2.89
N SER A 168 -6.81 -16.12 3.43
CA SER A 168 -6.45 -16.29 4.84
C SER A 168 -6.32 -14.93 5.52
N ILE A 169 -6.87 -14.83 6.73
CA ILE A 169 -6.75 -13.67 7.61
C ILE A 169 -6.00 -14.13 8.86
N ALA A 170 -4.91 -13.46 9.20
CA ALA A 170 -4.11 -13.77 10.37
C ALA A 170 -3.95 -12.56 11.28
N THR A 171 -3.91 -12.83 12.58
CA THR A 171 -3.63 -11.82 13.62
C THR A 171 -2.65 -12.37 14.64
N LYS A 172 -1.98 -11.48 15.38
CA LYS A 172 -1.14 -11.89 16.50
C LYS A 172 -2.00 -12.49 17.61
N ASN A 173 -1.60 -13.67 18.09
CA ASN A 173 -2.13 -14.26 19.31
C ASN A 173 -1.47 -13.65 20.56
N GLN A 174 -1.86 -14.12 21.74
CA GLN A 174 -1.30 -13.64 23.03
C GLN A 174 0.21 -13.87 23.17
N SER A 175 0.79 -14.83 22.44
CA SER A 175 2.24 -15.08 22.41
C SER A 175 2.98 -14.24 21.37
N GLY A 176 2.30 -13.32 20.69
CA GLY A 176 2.86 -12.45 19.65
C GLY A 176 3.11 -13.14 18.31
N SER A 177 2.71 -14.40 18.15
CA SER A 177 2.81 -15.16 16.89
C SER A 177 1.62 -14.89 15.99
N LEU A 178 1.85 -14.78 14.68
CA LEU A 178 0.75 -14.69 13.72
C LEU A 178 0.04 -16.03 13.60
N VAL A 179 -1.27 -16.02 13.79
CA VAL A 179 -2.12 -17.20 13.69
C VAL A 179 -3.26 -16.90 12.73
N ASN A 180 -3.47 -17.77 11.76
CA ASN A 180 -4.59 -17.69 10.82
C ASN A 180 -5.89 -17.89 11.60
N SER A 181 -6.67 -16.83 11.73
CA SER A 181 -7.90 -16.80 12.51
C SER A 181 -9.12 -17.16 11.66
N VAL A 182 -9.10 -16.80 10.38
CA VAL A 182 -10.16 -17.11 9.42
C VAL A 182 -9.55 -17.52 8.09
N LYS A 183 -10.07 -18.58 7.46
CA LYS A 183 -9.72 -19.00 6.11
C LYS A 183 -10.97 -19.30 5.29
N LEU A 184 -10.97 -18.88 4.03
CA LEU A 184 -12.05 -19.07 3.07
C LEU A 184 -11.48 -19.77 1.84
N TYR A 185 -11.75 -21.05 1.65
CA TYR A 185 -11.27 -21.81 0.49
C TYR A 185 -12.27 -21.81 -0.66
N ASP A 186 -11.76 -22.00 -1.88
CA ASP A 186 -12.52 -22.06 -3.13
C ASP A 186 -13.50 -23.24 -3.21
N ASN A 187 -13.27 -24.30 -2.44
CA ASN A 187 -14.19 -25.40 -2.24
C ASN A 187 -15.41 -25.04 -1.36
N MET A 188 -15.53 -23.77 -0.95
CA MET A 188 -16.53 -23.18 -0.05
C MET A 188 -16.36 -23.55 1.43
N ASP A 189 -15.24 -24.16 1.83
CA ASP A 189 -14.95 -24.41 3.24
C ASP A 189 -14.54 -23.11 3.94
N VAL A 190 -15.05 -22.93 5.16
CA VAL A 190 -14.71 -21.81 6.03
C VAL A 190 -14.07 -22.35 7.28
N TYR A 191 -12.85 -21.92 7.57
CA TYR A 191 -12.15 -22.27 8.80
C TYR A 191 -12.10 -21.07 9.74
N ILE A 192 -12.46 -21.27 11.01
CA ILE A 192 -12.27 -20.26 12.06
C ILE A 192 -11.46 -20.92 13.18
N GLN A 193 -10.32 -20.32 13.54
CA GLN A 193 -9.38 -20.87 14.54
C GLN A 193 -8.99 -22.34 14.27
N GLY A 194 -8.88 -22.72 12.99
CA GLY A 194 -8.52 -24.08 12.57
C GLY A 194 -9.68 -25.09 12.55
N GLN A 195 -10.90 -24.71 12.94
CA GLN A 195 -12.09 -25.56 12.82
C GLN A 195 -12.84 -25.28 11.51
N CYS A 196 -13.23 -26.32 10.77
CA CYS A 196 -14.00 -26.20 9.52
C CYS A 196 -15.51 -26.09 9.81
N PHE A 197 -16.21 -25.17 9.15
CA PHE A 197 -17.61 -24.85 9.42
C PHE A 197 -18.57 -25.08 8.23
N ILE A 198 -18.05 -25.29 7.03
CA ILE A 198 -18.85 -25.54 5.82
C ILE A 198 -18.24 -26.75 5.11
N ARG A 199 -19.10 -27.73 4.75
CA ARG A 199 -18.79 -28.97 3.98
C ARG A 199 -17.86 -30.02 4.61
N GLY A 200 -17.79 -30.12 5.94
CA GLY A 200 -17.13 -31.27 6.60
C GLY A 200 -17.63 -31.59 8.01
N THR A 201 -18.75 -32.32 8.09
CA THR A 201 -19.28 -33.16 9.20
C THR A 201 -19.47 -32.62 10.62
N ASP A 202 -18.87 -31.51 11.03
CA ASP A 202 -19.05 -30.99 12.39
C ASP A 202 -19.91 -29.72 12.36
N THR A 203 -20.99 -29.77 13.13
CA THR A 203 -21.96 -28.70 13.48
C THR A 203 -21.86 -27.42 12.64
N SER A 204 -22.89 -27.16 11.84
CA SER A 204 -23.07 -25.91 11.08
C SER A 204 -22.61 -24.70 11.90
N ILE A 205 -22.03 -23.67 11.28
CA ILE A 205 -21.63 -22.43 12.00
C ILE A 205 -22.77 -21.87 12.87
N PHE A 206 -24.03 -22.10 12.47
CA PHE A 206 -25.20 -21.74 13.27
C PHE A 206 -25.37 -22.61 14.52
N ASP A 207 -25.02 -23.91 14.46
CA ASP A 207 -25.00 -24.80 15.62
C ASP A 207 -23.83 -24.50 16.57
N GLU A 208 -22.65 -24.13 16.06
CA GLU A 208 -21.54 -23.67 16.92
C GLU A 208 -21.84 -22.31 17.54
N ILE A 209 -22.39 -21.36 16.76
CA ILE A 209 -22.92 -20.09 17.29
C ILE A 209 -23.96 -20.40 18.37
N LYS A 210 -24.91 -21.32 18.12
CA LYS A 210 -25.91 -21.74 19.10
C LYS A 210 -25.30 -22.42 20.34
N ARG A 211 -24.20 -23.17 20.19
CA ARG A 211 -23.47 -23.82 21.29
C ARG A 211 -22.70 -22.80 22.14
N GLN A 212 -21.98 -21.89 21.52
CA GLN A 212 -21.23 -20.80 22.16
C GLN A 212 -22.19 -19.79 22.82
N LEU A 213 -23.36 -19.57 22.22
CA LEU A 213 -24.45 -18.75 22.77
C LEU A 213 -25.26 -19.47 23.88
N LYS A 214 -24.88 -20.67 24.34
CA LYS A 214 -25.58 -21.34 25.46
C LYS A 214 -25.62 -20.46 26.73
N PRO A 215 -26.51 -20.78 27.68
CA PRO A 215 -27.91 -20.41 27.80
C PRO A 215 -28.11 -19.06 28.52
N TYR A 216 -27.12 -18.17 28.54
CA TYR A 216 -27.22 -16.91 29.30
C TYR A 216 -28.06 -15.85 28.58
N ILE A 217 -28.12 -15.88 27.25
CA ILE A 217 -28.77 -14.83 26.44
C ILE A 217 -30.16 -15.25 25.95
N LEU A 218 -30.34 -16.52 25.56
CA LEU A 218 -31.58 -16.94 24.92
C LEU A 218 -32.67 -17.42 25.87
N GLY A 219 -32.37 -17.69 27.16
CA GLY A 219 -33.38 -18.17 28.11
C GLY A 219 -34.25 -19.32 27.57
N LEU A 220 -33.74 -20.08 26.58
CA LEU A 220 -34.54 -21.04 25.83
C LEU A 220 -34.71 -22.27 26.73
N PRO A 221 -35.93 -22.52 27.23
CA PRO A 221 -36.19 -23.39 28.36
C PRO A 221 -36.22 -24.84 27.87
N GLN A 222 -35.12 -25.57 28.00
CA GLN A 222 -35.17 -27.03 27.99
C GLN A 222 -35.59 -27.51 29.39
N GLY A 223 -36.77 -28.13 29.45
CA GLY A 223 -37.39 -28.62 30.69
C GLY A 223 -38.30 -27.58 31.36
N ARG A 224 -39.33 -27.09 30.65
CA ARG A 224 -40.31 -26.12 31.19
C ARG A 224 -40.80 -26.55 32.58
N THR A 225 -40.30 -25.89 33.62
CA THR A 225 -40.97 -25.81 34.91
C THR A 225 -42.01 -24.71 34.84
N MET A 226 -43.12 -24.89 35.57
CA MET A 226 -44.20 -23.91 35.62
C MET A 226 -43.66 -22.55 36.08
N VAL A 227 -43.88 -21.51 35.28
CA VAL A 227 -43.61 -20.12 35.70
C VAL A 227 -44.77 -19.67 36.58
N ARG A 228 -44.46 -19.23 37.80
CA ARG A 228 -45.45 -18.81 38.80
C ARG A 228 -45.16 -17.39 39.24
N SER A 229 -46.21 -16.65 39.61
CA SER A 229 -46.04 -15.33 40.19
C SER A 229 -46.19 -15.40 41.71
N ALA A 230 -45.32 -14.71 42.43
CA ALA A 230 -45.36 -14.69 43.89
C ALA A 230 -45.00 -13.33 44.48
N ASN A 231 -45.48 -13.10 45.70
CA ASN A 231 -44.94 -12.06 46.56
C ASN A 231 -43.76 -12.62 47.37
N LEU A 232 -42.72 -11.82 47.55
CA LEU A 232 -41.51 -12.21 48.26
C LEU A 232 -41.41 -11.45 49.57
N ARG A 233 -40.88 -12.12 50.59
CA ARG A 233 -40.59 -11.53 51.91
C ARG A 233 -39.48 -10.47 51.84
N GLU A 234 -38.68 -10.51 50.78
CA GLU A 234 -37.56 -9.60 50.52
C GLU A 234 -37.49 -9.20 49.04
N LYS A 235 -36.78 -8.09 48.76
CA LYS A 235 -36.60 -7.61 47.39
C LYS A 235 -35.57 -8.48 46.65
N ALA A 236 -35.91 -8.87 45.43
CA ALA A 236 -35.00 -9.56 44.51
C ALA A 236 -34.88 -8.79 43.18
N SER A 237 -33.83 -9.12 42.41
CA SER A 237 -33.57 -8.62 41.06
C SER A 237 -33.78 -9.72 40.02
N ILE A 238 -33.96 -9.33 38.76
CA ILE A 238 -34.04 -10.29 37.64
C ILE A 238 -32.72 -11.04 37.55
N GLY A 239 -32.79 -12.37 37.43
CA GLY A 239 -31.63 -13.27 37.37
C GLY A 239 -31.24 -13.89 38.71
N ASP A 240 -31.66 -13.31 39.84
CA ASP A 240 -31.37 -13.83 41.18
C ASP A 240 -31.97 -15.25 41.34
N ILE A 241 -31.27 -16.10 42.09
CA ILE A 241 -31.78 -17.41 42.51
C ILE A 241 -32.08 -17.33 44.00
N ILE A 242 -33.34 -17.54 44.36
CA ILE A 242 -33.82 -17.56 45.74
C ILE A 242 -34.20 -18.98 46.16
N THR A 243 -34.25 -19.22 47.47
CA THR A 243 -34.84 -20.42 48.06
C THR A 243 -36.33 -20.19 48.33
N GLY A 244 -37.13 -21.25 48.29
CA GLY A 244 -38.59 -21.15 48.38
C GLY A 244 -39.13 -20.57 49.70
N ASP A 245 -38.35 -20.61 50.80
CA ASP A 245 -38.71 -19.99 52.08
C ASP A 245 -38.78 -18.45 52.02
N LYS A 246 -38.20 -17.84 50.97
CA LYS A 246 -38.28 -16.40 50.69
C LYS A 246 -39.59 -15.98 50.05
N ILE A 247 -40.40 -16.94 49.60
CA ILE A 247 -41.71 -16.69 49.05
C ILE A 247 -42.70 -16.49 50.21
N ASP A 248 -43.44 -15.39 50.19
CA ASP A 248 -44.47 -15.13 51.19
C ASP A 248 -45.75 -15.92 50.85
N TYR A 249 -46.24 -15.74 49.62
CA TYR A 249 -47.37 -16.47 49.05
C TYR A 249 -47.34 -16.39 47.52
N TRP A 250 -47.97 -17.37 46.87
CA TRP A 250 -48.18 -17.31 45.42
C TRP A 250 -49.30 -16.31 45.11
N ALA A 251 -49.08 -15.40 44.17
CA ALA A 251 -50.02 -14.35 43.83
C ALA A 251 -49.88 -13.97 42.38
N TYR A 252 -50.97 -14.04 41.62
CA TYR A 252 -51.00 -13.62 40.24
C TYR A 252 -51.54 -12.19 40.12
N PRO A 253 -50.94 -11.36 39.24
CA PRO A 253 -51.44 -10.02 39.00
C PRO A 253 -52.86 -10.08 38.41
N SER A 254 -53.77 -9.32 39.00
CA SER A 254 -55.15 -9.12 38.51
C SER A 254 -55.52 -7.65 38.55
N GLU A 255 -56.30 -7.19 37.58
CA GLU A 255 -56.82 -5.82 37.55
C GLU A 255 -57.95 -5.66 38.58
N ASN A 256 -57.87 -4.61 39.40
CA ASN A 256 -58.95 -4.26 40.34
C ASN A 256 -60.02 -3.40 39.66
N GLY A 257 -61.12 -3.11 40.35
CA GLY A 257 -62.22 -2.27 39.83
C GLY A 257 -61.84 -0.82 39.49
N SER A 258 -60.60 -0.40 39.76
CA SER A 258 -60.05 0.92 39.42
C SER A 258 -58.99 0.86 38.30
N GLY A 259 -58.79 -0.30 37.66
CA GLY A 259 -57.84 -0.46 36.56
C GLY A 259 -56.38 -0.66 36.98
N TYR A 260 -56.10 -0.78 38.29
CA TYR A 260 -54.75 -1.02 38.80
C TYR A 260 -54.47 -2.50 38.96
N ILE A 261 -53.25 -2.93 38.64
CA ILE A 261 -52.78 -4.28 38.93
C ILE A 261 -52.64 -4.43 40.45
N SER A 262 -53.25 -5.48 40.98
CA SER A 262 -53.24 -5.87 42.40
C SER A 262 -53.06 -7.38 42.53
N ALA A 263 -52.77 -7.87 43.74
CA ALA A 263 -52.92 -9.29 44.02
C ALA A 263 -54.41 -9.62 44.05
N SER A 264 -54.81 -10.74 43.43
CA SER A 264 -56.19 -11.23 43.54
C SER A 264 -56.56 -11.42 45.02
N ALA A 265 -57.63 -10.75 45.47
CA ALA A 265 -58.04 -10.71 46.88
C ALA A 265 -58.30 -12.10 47.48
N THR A 266 -58.76 -13.06 46.66
CA THR A 266 -58.93 -14.45 47.06
C THR A 266 -57.60 -15.20 47.17
N GLN A 267 -56.60 -14.85 46.37
CA GLN A 267 -55.28 -15.52 46.36
C GLN A 267 -54.36 -15.04 47.49
N ALA A 268 -54.43 -13.75 47.84
CA ALA A 268 -53.60 -13.13 48.89
C ALA A 268 -53.70 -13.82 50.26
N HIS A 269 -54.78 -14.59 50.50
CA HIS A 269 -55.02 -15.26 51.78
C HIS A 269 -55.09 -16.79 51.71
N THR A 270 -54.99 -17.40 50.52
CA THR A 270 -55.26 -18.85 50.34
C THR A 270 -54.14 -19.62 49.65
N MET A 271 -53.17 -18.94 49.03
CA MET A 271 -52.09 -19.60 48.27
C MET A 271 -50.76 -19.65 49.03
N ALA A 272 -50.78 -20.26 50.22
CA ALA A 272 -49.57 -20.50 50.99
C ALA A 272 -48.55 -21.34 50.21
N VAL A 273 -47.27 -21.11 50.46
CA VAL A 273 -46.18 -21.87 49.84
C VAL A 273 -46.17 -23.28 50.43
N SER A 274 -46.20 -24.31 49.57
CA SER A 274 -46.14 -25.70 50.01
C SER A 274 -44.78 -26.03 50.63
N ALA A 275 -44.73 -27.05 51.51
CA ALA A 275 -43.47 -27.51 52.09
C ALA A 275 -42.48 -28.08 51.06
N GLU A 276 -42.98 -28.48 49.89
CA GLU A 276 -42.17 -28.88 48.73
C GLU A 276 -41.58 -27.64 48.04
N ASP A 277 -42.43 -26.66 47.68
CA ASP A 277 -41.99 -25.41 47.03
C ASP A 277 -40.99 -24.63 47.88
N ALA A 278 -41.15 -24.66 49.21
CA ALA A 278 -40.25 -24.01 50.16
C ALA A 278 -38.81 -24.56 50.11
N ARG A 279 -38.63 -25.84 49.71
CA ARG A 279 -37.31 -26.49 49.58
C ARG A 279 -36.68 -26.32 48.20
N LYS A 280 -37.47 -25.88 47.21
CA LYS A 280 -36.99 -25.66 45.84
C LYS A 280 -36.23 -24.35 45.70
N ARG A 281 -35.41 -24.28 44.66
CA ARG A 281 -34.72 -23.05 44.24
C ARG A 281 -35.44 -22.44 43.05
N TRP A 282 -35.53 -21.12 43.03
CA TRP A 282 -36.34 -20.39 42.08
C TRP A 282 -35.54 -19.24 41.49
N ARG A 283 -35.50 -19.14 40.16
CA ARG A 283 -34.88 -18.01 39.44
C ARG A 283 -35.92 -16.93 39.16
N ILE A 284 -35.56 -15.68 39.39
CA ILE A 284 -36.38 -14.51 39.05
C ILE A 284 -36.26 -14.24 37.55
N MET A 285 -37.35 -14.46 36.82
CA MET A 285 -37.44 -14.27 35.37
C MET A 285 -38.06 -12.92 34.99
N GLY A 286 -38.79 -12.29 35.91
CA GLY A 286 -39.43 -11.01 35.67
C GLY A 286 -40.02 -10.40 36.93
N ILE A 287 -40.34 -9.10 36.86
CA ILE A 287 -40.91 -8.34 37.97
C ILE A 287 -42.07 -7.50 37.44
N THR A 288 -43.26 -7.68 38.01
CA THR A 288 -44.42 -6.83 37.78
C THR A 288 -44.53 -5.84 38.93
N ARG A 289 -44.56 -4.54 38.63
CA ARG A 289 -44.72 -3.48 39.63
C ARG A 289 -45.95 -2.66 39.33
N SER A 290 -46.70 -2.38 40.38
CA SER A 290 -47.88 -1.53 40.41
C SER A 290 -47.88 -0.75 41.72
N TYR A 291 -48.75 0.26 41.80
CA TYR A 291 -48.89 1.08 43.00
C TYR A 291 -49.24 0.26 44.26
N TYR A 292 -50.01 -0.82 44.11
CA TYR A 292 -50.47 -1.68 45.21
C TYR A 292 -49.85 -3.09 45.23
N TYR A 293 -48.94 -3.41 44.29
CA TYR A 293 -48.47 -4.78 44.13
C TYR A 293 -47.07 -4.84 43.52
N THR A 294 -46.21 -5.67 44.10
CA THR A 294 -44.99 -6.14 43.45
C THR A 294 -45.06 -7.66 43.39
N GLY A 295 -45.00 -8.19 42.16
CA GLY A 295 -45.01 -9.61 41.86
C GLY A 295 -43.73 -10.03 41.17
N TYR A 296 -43.20 -11.17 41.57
CA TYR A 296 -42.00 -11.77 40.97
C TYR A 296 -42.41 -12.99 40.17
N TRP A 297 -41.95 -13.08 38.93
CA TRP A 297 -42.16 -14.26 38.08
C TRP A 297 -41.00 -15.21 38.28
N LEU A 298 -41.31 -16.39 38.84
CA LEU A 298 -40.35 -17.37 39.28
C LEU A 298 -40.41 -18.61 38.39
N GLN A 299 -39.24 -19.14 38.09
CA GLN A 299 -39.07 -20.43 37.43
C GLN A 299 -38.23 -21.35 38.32
N GLU A 300 -38.69 -22.58 38.54
CA GLU A 300 -37.93 -23.56 39.33
C GLU A 300 -36.60 -23.87 38.63
N VAL A 301 -35.52 -23.87 39.41
CA VAL A 301 -34.17 -24.23 38.97
C VAL A 301 -34.02 -25.74 39.14
N ILE A 302 -34.05 -26.47 38.03
CA ILE A 302 -33.69 -27.89 38.00
C ILE A 302 -32.16 -27.97 37.89
N ASN A 303 -31.49 -28.50 38.92
CA ASN A 303 -30.11 -28.95 38.79
C ASN A 303 -30.14 -30.32 38.09
N PHE A 304 -29.34 -30.51 37.04
CA PHE A 304 -29.24 -31.78 36.31
C PHE A 304 -28.07 -32.66 36.79
N ASP A 305 -27.51 -32.36 37.97
CA ASP A 305 -26.39 -33.11 38.56
C ASP A 305 -26.89 -34.11 39.63
N ASP A 306 -27.85 -34.97 39.24
CA ASP A 306 -28.16 -36.27 39.86
C ASP A 306 -28.22 -37.34 38.75
#